data_AF-A0A5E4LE82-F1
#
_entry.id   AF-A0A5E4LE82-F1
#
_cell.length_a   1.000
_cell.length_b   1.000
_cell.length_c   1.000
_cell.angle_alpha   90.00
_cell.angle_beta   90.00
_cell.angle_gamma   90.00
#
_symmetry.space_group_name_H-M   'P 1'
#
loop_
_entity.id
_entity.type
_entity.pdbx_description
1 polymer ?
#
loop_
_entity_poly.entity_id
_entity_poly.type
_entity_poly.pdbx_seq_one_letter_code
_entity_poly.pdbx_strand_id
1 'polypeptide(L)'
;MPRGKKIIIDRKIDDEFVDRLKTMNLDKIKDTYENRQSSISASLGNVYNEAQKLYQKKELNDDVLEKKGMYTIQNAYELLRQNGFDISFRAFGGRVERGTITSVKVGKKRYIPIDALNTLMNIRDEFFSVKDEFETYKKVNGKINYSALIRRVENKSNQSVKIGTKRLIPRDAVDALTHVAKSYYTVSQAISQLHKSGIGIKRNAFERRLDRNRIPHVKIAGRRFIPNDVLDELVDKEIALREKK
;
A
#
# COMPACT_ATOMS: atom_id res chain seq x y z
N MET A 1 47.21 -11.77 -21.17
CA MET A 1 46.63 -10.42 -20.99
C MET A 1 46.24 -10.23 -19.54
N PRO A 2 46.72 -9.18 -18.83
CA PRO A 2 46.29 -8.91 -17.46
C PRO A 2 44.78 -8.64 -17.45
N ARG A 3 44.05 -9.37 -16.60
CA ARG A 3 42.60 -9.14 -16.40
C ARG A 3 42.42 -7.71 -15.89
N GLY A 4 41.66 -6.89 -16.62
CA GLY A 4 41.41 -5.49 -16.24
C GLY A 4 40.99 -5.35 -14.77
N LYS A 5 41.41 -4.24 -14.13
CA LYS A 5 41.12 -3.96 -12.71
C LYS A 5 39.62 -4.14 -12.43
N LYS A 6 39.30 -4.91 -11.39
CA LYS A 6 37.91 -5.19 -10.98
C LYS A 6 37.39 -3.99 -10.20
N ILE A 7 36.27 -3.41 -10.65
CA ILE A 7 35.54 -2.39 -9.89
C ILE A 7 34.62 -3.09 -8.89
N ILE A 8 34.75 -2.69 -7.63
CA ILE A 8 33.91 -3.12 -6.51
C ILE A 8 33.45 -1.84 -5.80
N ILE A 9 32.17 -1.81 -5.41
CA ILE A 9 31.57 -0.73 -4.64
C ILE A 9 31.23 -1.29 -3.26
N ASP A 10 31.92 -0.81 -2.24
CA ASP A 10 31.81 -1.28 -0.86
C ASP A 10 30.81 -0.42 -0.06
N ARG A 11 29.67 -0.09 -0.66
CA ARG A 11 28.56 0.59 0.05
C ARG A 11 27.56 -0.42 0.58
N LYS A 12 27.17 -0.24 1.84
CA LYS A 12 25.99 -0.91 2.40
C LYS A 12 24.75 -0.11 2.00
N ILE A 13 23.70 -0.80 1.60
CA ILE A 13 22.40 -0.21 1.33
C ILE A 13 21.58 -0.38 2.60
N ASP A 14 21.37 0.71 3.31
CA ASP A 14 20.50 0.79 4.49
C ASP A 14 19.35 1.72 4.13
N ASP A 15 18.16 1.16 3.88
CA ASP A 15 17.00 1.91 3.44
C ASP A 15 15.74 1.38 4.13
N GLU A 16 15.27 2.17 5.09
CA GLU A 16 14.15 1.83 5.96
C GLU A 16 12.86 1.56 5.17
N PHE A 17 12.61 2.28 4.07
CA PHE A 17 11.41 2.08 3.26
C PHE A 17 11.45 0.73 2.56
N VAL A 18 12.62 0.37 2.03
CA VAL A 18 12.81 -0.90 1.33
C VAL A 18 12.75 -2.06 2.31
N ASP A 19 13.26 -1.89 3.52
CA ASP A 19 13.23 -2.94 4.55
C ASP A 19 11.84 -3.11 5.18
N ARG A 20 11.07 -2.02 5.35
CA ARG A 20 9.63 -2.11 5.67
C ARG A 20 8.87 -2.90 4.60
N LEU A 21 9.13 -2.63 3.33
CA LEU A 21 8.50 -3.37 2.22
C LEU A 21 8.87 -4.86 2.25
N LYS A 22 10.12 -5.23 2.53
CA LYS A 22 10.53 -6.65 2.58
C LYS A 22 9.96 -7.40 3.78
N THR A 23 9.83 -6.74 4.93
CA THR A 23 9.37 -7.35 6.19
C THR A 23 7.84 -7.40 6.31
N MET A 24 7.12 -6.71 5.43
CA MET A 24 5.67 -6.69 5.41
C MET A 24 5.08 -8.10 5.23
N ASN A 25 4.31 -8.53 6.24
CA ASN A 25 3.60 -9.79 6.21
C ASN A 25 2.12 -9.55 5.86
N LEU A 26 1.78 -9.80 4.59
CA LEU A 26 0.43 -9.59 4.06
C LEU A 26 -0.62 -10.51 4.69
N ASP A 27 -0.23 -11.73 5.08
CA ASP A 27 -1.14 -12.69 5.70
C ASP A 27 -1.54 -12.23 7.10
N LYS A 28 -0.58 -11.74 7.90
CA LYS A 28 -0.88 -11.15 9.21
C LYS A 28 -1.81 -9.94 9.12
N ILE A 29 -1.62 -9.08 8.11
CA ILE A 29 -2.49 -7.93 7.87
C ILE A 29 -3.92 -8.41 7.55
N LYS A 30 -4.05 -9.42 6.70
CA LYS A 30 -5.33 -10.05 6.36
C LYS A 30 -6.02 -10.65 7.59
N ASP A 31 -5.29 -11.43 8.38
CA ASP A 31 -5.81 -12.10 9.57
C ASP A 31 -6.26 -11.08 10.63
N THR A 32 -5.48 -10.01 10.83
CA THR A 32 -5.85 -8.91 11.73
C THR A 32 -7.18 -8.28 11.33
N TYR A 33 -7.39 -8.09 10.02
CA TYR A 33 -8.64 -7.55 9.50
C TYR A 33 -9.81 -8.54 9.67
N GLU A 34 -9.62 -9.82 9.33
CA GLU A 34 -10.65 -10.85 9.48
C GLU A 34 -11.07 -11.03 10.95
N ASN A 35 -10.12 -10.93 11.87
CA ASN A 35 -10.38 -10.92 13.32
C ASN A 35 -11.20 -9.70 13.74
N ARG A 36 -10.86 -8.48 13.27
CA ARG A 36 -11.65 -7.26 13.51
C ARG A 36 -13.08 -7.39 12.95
N GLN A 37 -13.23 -7.96 11.76
CA GLN A 37 -14.56 -8.16 11.16
C GLN A 37 -15.41 -9.18 11.95
N SER A 38 -14.76 -10.24 12.46
CA SER A 38 -15.40 -11.25 13.28
C SER A 38 -15.83 -10.69 14.64
N SER A 39 -15.00 -9.84 15.26
CA SER A 39 -15.35 -9.18 16.53
C SER A 39 -16.53 -8.21 16.37
N ILE A 40 -16.59 -7.45 15.27
CA ILE A 40 -17.75 -6.61 14.94
C ILE A 40 -19.00 -7.46 14.78
N SER A 41 -18.90 -8.58 14.06
CA SER A 41 -20.04 -9.47 13.85
C SER A 41 -20.56 -10.06 15.17
N ALA A 42 -19.66 -10.37 16.11
CA ALA A 42 -20.03 -10.79 17.45
C ALA A 42 -20.65 -9.66 18.29
N SER A 43 -20.15 -8.42 18.19
CA SER A 43 -20.67 -7.27 18.94
C SER A 43 -22.05 -6.81 18.47
N LEU A 44 -22.44 -7.11 17.21
CA LEU A 44 -23.77 -6.81 16.68
C LEU A 44 -24.91 -7.39 17.52
N GLY A 45 -24.74 -8.59 18.09
CA GLY A 45 -25.77 -9.22 18.92
C GLY A 45 -26.07 -8.39 20.17
N ASN A 46 -25.02 -7.88 20.81
CA ASN A 46 -25.16 -7.00 21.97
C ASN A 46 -25.80 -5.67 21.59
N VAL A 47 -25.35 -5.08 20.48
CA VAL A 47 -25.89 -3.84 19.90
C VAL A 47 -27.38 -3.98 19.58
N TYR A 48 -27.79 -5.11 18.97
CA TYR A 48 -29.19 -5.41 18.68
C TYR A 48 -30.02 -5.49 19.96
N ASN A 49 -29.55 -6.24 20.94
CA ASN A 49 -30.27 -6.44 22.21
C ASN A 49 -30.43 -5.11 22.97
N GLU A 50 -29.39 -4.28 23.01
CA GLU A 50 -29.47 -2.96 23.65
C GLU A 50 -30.41 -2.01 22.90
N ALA A 51 -30.29 -1.92 21.57
CA ALA A 51 -31.18 -1.11 20.75
C ALA A 51 -32.64 -1.57 20.84
N GLN A 52 -32.90 -2.87 20.88
CA GLN A 52 -34.25 -3.43 21.03
C GLN A 52 -34.85 -3.10 22.41
N LYS A 53 -34.06 -3.16 23.48
CA LYS A 53 -34.48 -2.75 24.83
C LYS A 53 -34.87 -1.27 24.88
N LEU A 54 -34.04 -0.38 24.31
CA LEU A 54 -34.34 1.06 24.25
C LEU A 54 -35.60 1.34 23.41
N TYR A 55 -35.77 0.61 22.30
CA TYR A 55 -36.95 0.70 21.46
C TYR A 55 -38.24 0.28 22.21
N GLN A 56 -38.20 -0.84 22.93
CA GLN A 56 -39.35 -1.31 23.72
C GLN A 56 -39.72 -0.34 24.84
N LYS A 57 -38.74 0.32 25.44
CA LYS A 57 -38.93 1.35 26.48
C LYS A 57 -39.39 2.71 25.95
N LYS A 58 -39.42 2.92 24.63
CA LYS A 58 -39.65 4.23 23.98
C LYS A 58 -38.63 5.31 24.39
N GLU A 59 -37.46 4.92 24.89
CA GLU A 59 -36.35 5.82 25.27
C GLU A 59 -35.29 5.94 24.16
N LEU A 60 -35.70 5.66 22.93
CA LEU A 60 -34.81 5.61 21.79
C LEU A 60 -34.49 7.03 21.30
N ASN A 61 -33.51 7.67 21.94
CA ASN A 61 -32.93 8.95 21.54
C ASN A 61 -31.54 8.75 20.91
N ASP A 62 -31.23 9.54 19.89
CA ASP A 62 -29.96 9.50 19.16
C ASP A 62 -28.77 9.74 20.11
N ASP A 63 -28.88 10.64 21.09
CA ASP A 63 -27.82 10.90 22.09
C ASP A 63 -27.50 9.68 22.97
N VAL A 64 -28.53 8.90 23.32
CA VAL A 64 -28.37 7.69 24.15
C VAL A 64 -27.73 6.58 23.34
N LEU A 65 -28.10 6.49 22.06
CA LEU A 65 -27.53 5.53 21.12
C LEU A 65 -26.06 5.83 20.84
N GLU A 66 -25.70 7.11 20.63
CA GLU A 66 -24.31 7.52 20.41
C GLU A 66 -23.42 7.21 21.61
N LYS A 67 -23.89 7.48 22.84
CA LYS A 67 -23.19 7.09 24.07
C LYS A 67 -22.95 5.59 24.19
N LYS A 68 -23.78 4.78 23.53
CA LYS A 68 -23.68 3.32 23.44
C LYS A 68 -22.90 2.85 22.21
N GLY A 69 -22.31 3.76 21.45
CA GLY A 69 -21.54 3.45 20.24
C GLY A 69 -22.41 3.04 19.06
N MET A 70 -23.68 3.45 19.02
CA MET A 70 -24.62 3.15 17.95
C MET A 70 -24.99 4.43 17.19
N TYR A 71 -24.79 4.41 15.88
CA TYR A 71 -25.05 5.57 15.03
C TYR A 71 -26.20 5.32 14.08
N THR A 72 -27.05 6.33 13.88
CA THR A 72 -28.00 6.33 12.77
C THR A 72 -27.24 6.41 11.44
N ILE A 73 -27.91 6.09 10.32
CA ILE A 73 -27.29 6.22 8.98
C ILE A 73 -26.79 7.65 8.74
N GLN A 74 -27.54 8.66 9.20
CA GLN A 74 -27.18 10.06 9.03
C GLN A 74 -25.92 10.40 9.84
N ASN A 75 -25.92 10.12 11.14
CA ASN A 75 -24.81 10.48 12.03
C ASN A 75 -23.55 9.69 11.66
N ALA A 76 -23.69 8.42 11.27
CA ALA A 76 -22.59 7.60 10.77
C ALA A 76 -21.97 8.19 9.49
N TYR A 77 -22.80 8.67 8.57
CA TYR A 77 -22.33 9.32 7.34
C TYR A 77 -21.58 10.62 7.65
N GLU A 78 -22.14 11.46 8.52
CA GLU A 78 -21.53 12.73 8.91
C GLU A 78 -20.18 12.51 9.60
N LEU A 79 -20.10 11.53 10.51
CA LEU A 79 -18.85 11.15 11.16
C LEU A 79 -17.80 10.72 10.13
N LEU A 80 -18.16 9.84 9.19
CA LEU A 80 -17.22 9.40 8.15
C LEU A 80 -16.80 10.57 7.24
N ARG A 81 -17.73 11.46 6.88
CA ARG A 81 -17.45 12.62 6.05
C ARG A 81 -16.52 13.62 6.75
N GLN A 82 -16.71 13.88 8.05
CA GLN A 82 -15.82 14.72 8.85
C GLN A 82 -14.42 14.13 8.94
N ASN A 83 -14.33 12.80 9.02
CA ASN A 83 -13.06 12.08 8.93
C ASN A 83 -12.55 11.94 7.49
N GLY A 84 -13.16 12.64 6.52
CA GLY A 84 -12.74 12.81 5.14
C GLY A 84 -13.13 11.68 4.18
N PHE A 85 -13.99 10.76 4.57
CA PHE A 85 -14.42 9.66 3.71
C PHE A 85 -15.30 10.21 2.57
N ASP A 86 -14.74 10.23 1.35
CA ASP A 86 -15.42 10.81 0.18
C ASP A 86 -16.37 9.79 -0.45
N ILE A 87 -17.60 9.74 0.08
CA ILE A 87 -18.70 8.96 -0.46
C ILE A 87 -19.96 9.82 -0.44
N SER A 88 -20.83 9.69 -1.44
CA SER A 88 -22.14 10.34 -1.39
C SER A 88 -23.07 9.62 -0.41
N PHE A 89 -23.96 10.38 0.25
CA PHE A 89 -24.93 9.81 1.20
C PHE A 89 -25.74 8.66 0.57
N ARG A 90 -26.16 8.80 -0.69
CA ARG A 90 -26.88 7.76 -1.44
C ARG A 90 -26.05 6.48 -1.59
N ALA A 91 -24.77 6.61 -1.94
CA ALA A 91 -23.88 5.46 -2.09
C ALA A 91 -23.57 4.80 -0.73
N PHE A 92 -23.46 5.60 0.33
CA PHE A 92 -23.32 5.11 1.70
C PHE A 92 -24.55 4.29 2.13
N GLY A 93 -25.75 4.86 2.02
CA GLY A 93 -27.01 4.17 2.35
C GLY A 93 -27.16 2.86 1.57
N GLY A 94 -26.87 2.87 0.26
CA GLY A 94 -26.90 1.66 -0.56
C GLY A 94 -25.92 0.58 -0.10
N ARG A 95 -24.74 0.93 0.46
CA ARG A 95 -23.79 -0.05 1.01
C ARG A 95 -24.25 -0.63 2.35
N VAL A 96 -24.93 0.17 3.17
CA VAL A 96 -25.56 -0.27 4.42
C VAL A 96 -26.69 -1.26 4.11
N GLU A 97 -27.53 -0.95 3.13
CA GLU A 97 -28.64 -1.82 2.70
C GLU A 97 -28.16 -3.15 2.13
N ARG A 98 -27.09 -3.13 1.33
CA ARG A 98 -26.46 -4.34 0.75
C ARG A 98 -25.64 -5.15 1.78
N GLY A 99 -25.49 -4.68 3.01
CA GLY A 99 -24.71 -5.34 4.05
C GLY A 99 -23.20 -5.29 3.84
N THR A 100 -22.69 -4.44 2.94
CA THR A 100 -21.25 -4.17 2.82
C THR A 100 -20.74 -3.40 4.03
N ILE A 101 -21.59 -2.53 4.59
CA ILE A 101 -21.36 -1.89 5.89
C ILE A 101 -22.28 -2.59 6.89
N THR A 102 -21.66 -3.19 7.90
CA THR A 102 -22.36 -3.94 8.93
C THR A 102 -23.34 -3.04 9.67
N SER A 103 -24.61 -3.45 9.74
CA SER A 103 -25.66 -2.68 10.42
C SER A 103 -26.71 -3.59 11.01
N VAL A 104 -27.43 -3.08 11.99
CA VAL A 104 -28.53 -3.75 12.68
C VAL A 104 -29.83 -2.99 12.40
N LYS A 105 -30.89 -3.69 12.02
CA LYS A 105 -32.22 -3.09 11.85
C LYS A 105 -33.04 -3.29 13.13
N VAL A 106 -33.50 -2.21 13.74
CA VAL A 106 -34.43 -2.26 14.89
C VAL A 106 -35.65 -1.38 14.58
N GLY A 107 -36.82 -2.00 14.55
CA GLY A 107 -38.05 -1.37 14.06
C GLY A 107 -37.89 -0.93 12.59
N LYS A 108 -38.12 0.36 12.33
CA LYS A 108 -38.01 0.96 10.99
C LYS A 108 -36.63 1.55 10.68
N LYS A 109 -35.75 1.68 11.68
CA LYS A 109 -34.44 2.34 11.55
C LYS A 109 -33.30 1.29 11.54
N ARG A 110 -32.16 1.68 10.97
CA ARG A 110 -30.91 0.91 11.01
C ARG A 110 -29.86 1.67 11.82
N TYR A 111 -29.07 0.92 12.57
CA TYR A 111 -27.99 1.41 13.40
C TYR A 111 -26.68 0.75 13.02
N ILE A 112 -25.60 1.52 13.07
CA ILE A 112 -24.26 1.08 12.71
C ILE A 112 -23.41 1.18 13.98
N PRO A 113 -22.74 0.09 14.40
CA PRO A 113 -21.83 0.15 15.54
C PRO A 113 -20.60 0.98 15.18
N ILE A 114 -20.10 1.73 16.15
CA ILE A 114 -18.90 2.58 16.01
C ILE A 114 -17.69 1.77 15.55
N ASP A 115 -17.55 0.52 15.98
CA ASP A 115 -16.45 -0.36 15.57
C ASP A 115 -16.43 -0.62 14.05
N ALA A 116 -17.60 -0.69 13.42
CA ALA A 116 -17.70 -0.81 11.97
C ALA A 116 -17.26 0.48 11.26
N LEU A 117 -17.57 1.65 11.83
CA LEU A 117 -17.12 2.93 11.31
C LEU A 117 -15.61 3.11 11.50
N ASN A 118 -15.09 2.80 12.68
CA ASN A 118 -13.65 2.80 13.00
C ASN A 118 -12.88 1.90 12.03
N THR A 119 -13.41 0.73 11.69
CA THR A 119 -12.78 -0.15 10.72
C THR A 119 -12.72 0.47 9.33
N LEU A 120 -13.76 1.17 8.88
CA LEU A 120 -13.74 1.89 7.61
C LEU A 120 -12.72 3.05 7.61
N MET A 121 -12.62 3.77 8.73
CA MET A 121 -11.63 4.84 8.92
C MET A 121 -10.21 4.28 8.88
N ASN A 122 -9.94 3.23 9.66
CA ASN A 122 -8.64 2.55 9.67
C ASN A 122 -8.26 2.00 8.30
N ILE A 123 -9.19 1.42 7.53
CA ILE A 123 -8.91 0.97 6.16
C ILE A 123 -8.39 2.12 5.30
N ARG A 124 -9.00 3.30 5.42
CA ARG A 124 -8.59 4.46 4.64
C ARG A 124 -7.19 4.95 5.07
N ASP A 125 -6.92 4.93 6.36
CA ASP A 125 -5.65 5.41 6.90
C ASP A 125 -4.50 4.41 6.64
N GLU A 126 -4.77 3.11 6.68
CA GLU A 126 -3.76 2.07 6.50
C GLU A 126 -3.58 1.66 5.02
N PHE A 127 -4.57 1.88 4.15
CA PHE A 127 -4.55 1.39 2.76
C PHE A 127 -4.95 2.44 1.72
N PHE A 128 -4.38 2.27 0.52
CA PHE A 128 -4.84 2.89 -0.70
C PHE A 128 -5.72 1.93 -1.52
N SER A 129 -6.65 2.51 -2.29
CA SER A 129 -7.24 1.79 -3.41
C SER A 129 -6.23 1.69 -4.57
N VAL A 130 -6.45 0.75 -5.50
CA VAL A 130 -5.62 0.63 -6.71
C VAL A 130 -5.61 1.93 -7.53
N LYS A 131 -6.71 2.68 -7.51
CA LYS A 131 -6.80 3.98 -8.18
C LYS A 131 -5.93 5.03 -7.49
N ASP A 132 -5.97 5.08 -6.15
CA ASP A 132 -5.19 6.07 -5.39
C ASP A 132 -3.69 5.77 -5.43
N GLU A 133 -3.31 4.47 -5.41
CA GLU A 133 -1.93 4.04 -5.67
C GLU A 133 -1.49 4.53 -7.04
N PHE A 134 -2.31 4.34 -8.08
CA PHE A 134 -1.97 4.80 -9.42
C PHE A 134 -1.72 6.30 -9.48
N GLU A 135 -2.63 7.10 -8.93
CA GLU A 135 -2.50 8.56 -8.94
C GLU A 135 -1.26 9.02 -8.19
N THR A 136 -0.92 8.37 -7.07
CA THR A 136 0.27 8.68 -6.27
C THR A 136 1.54 8.26 -7.01
N TYR A 137 1.58 7.04 -7.52
CA TYR A 137 2.75 6.48 -8.19
C TYR A 137 3.03 7.13 -9.56
N LYS A 138 1.98 7.52 -10.30
CA LYS A 138 2.10 8.22 -11.59
C LYS A 138 2.81 9.57 -11.46
N LYS A 139 2.64 10.29 -10.35
CA LYS A 139 3.34 11.58 -10.11
C LYS A 139 4.86 11.42 -10.14
N VAL A 140 5.36 10.26 -9.75
CA VAL A 140 6.79 9.95 -9.70
C VAL A 140 7.24 9.20 -10.95
N ASN A 141 6.44 8.22 -11.39
CA ASN A 141 6.76 7.35 -12.52
C ASN A 141 5.80 7.63 -13.68
N GLY A 142 5.95 8.80 -14.31
CA GLY A 142 5.01 9.35 -15.30
C GLY A 142 4.75 8.51 -16.57
N LYS A 143 5.44 7.37 -16.74
CA LYS A 143 5.26 6.45 -17.89
C LYS A 143 4.40 5.22 -17.57
N ILE A 144 3.91 5.06 -16.35
CA ILE A 144 3.09 3.91 -15.99
C ILE A 144 1.63 4.07 -16.46
N ASN A 145 1.11 3.02 -17.10
CA ASN A 145 -0.30 2.92 -17.46
C ASN A 145 -1.11 2.25 -16.34
N TYR A 146 -2.36 2.66 -16.15
CA TYR A 146 -3.23 2.10 -15.10
C TYR A 146 -3.41 0.59 -15.24
N SER A 147 -3.65 0.10 -16.47
CA SER A 147 -3.77 -1.34 -16.75
C SER A 147 -2.49 -2.12 -16.42
N ALA A 148 -1.32 -1.49 -16.56
CA ALA A 148 -0.06 -2.12 -16.19
C ALA A 148 0.10 -2.21 -14.67
N LEU A 149 -0.42 -1.24 -13.91
CA LEU A 149 -0.46 -1.29 -12.45
C LEU A 149 -1.41 -2.40 -11.97
N ILE A 150 -2.62 -2.48 -12.54
CA ILE A 150 -3.57 -3.56 -12.21
C ILE A 150 -2.92 -4.93 -12.39
N ARG A 151 -2.27 -5.18 -13.54
CA ARG A 151 -1.55 -6.44 -13.78
C ARG A 151 -0.43 -6.70 -12.76
N ARG A 152 0.26 -5.65 -12.29
CA ARG A 152 1.30 -5.80 -11.25
C ARG A 152 0.72 -6.22 -9.91
N VAL A 153 -0.42 -5.66 -9.56
CA VAL A 153 -1.19 -5.97 -8.35
C VAL A 153 -1.76 -7.40 -8.42
N GLU A 154 -2.29 -7.80 -9.58
CA GLU A 154 -2.79 -9.17 -9.82
C GLU A 154 -1.69 -10.22 -9.76
N ASN A 155 -0.53 -9.93 -10.38
CA ASN A 155 0.63 -10.83 -10.39
C ASN A 155 1.43 -10.83 -9.07
N LYS A 156 0.90 -10.21 -8.00
CA LYS A 156 1.56 -10.09 -6.68
C LYS A 156 2.95 -9.43 -6.71
N SER A 157 3.26 -8.68 -7.76
CA SER A 157 4.50 -7.90 -7.83
C SER A 157 4.41 -6.60 -7.03
N ASN A 158 3.19 -6.06 -6.87
CA ASN A 158 2.90 -5.05 -5.86
C ASN A 158 2.20 -5.73 -4.69
N GLN A 159 2.67 -5.43 -3.47
CA GLN A 159 2.10 -5.96 -2.24
C GLN A 159 0.67 -5.46 -2.08
N SER A 160 -0.29 -6.39 -2.00
CA SER A 160 -1.70 -6.05 -1.89
C SER A 160 -2.45 -7.14 -1.14
N VAL A 161 -3.48 -6.73 -0.40
CA VAL A 161 -4.34 -7.61 0.39
C VAL A 161 -5.76 -7.54 -0.18
N LYS A 162 -6.42 -8.69 -0.31
CA LYS A 162 -7.84 -8.73 -0.66
C LYS A 162 -8.66 -8.67 0.63
N ILE A 163 -9.37 -7.57 0.82
CA ILE A 163 -10.24 -7.31 1.97
C ILE A 163 -11.69 -7.24 1.46
N GLY A 164 -12.50 -8.24 1.84
CA GLY A 164 -13.83 -8.43 1.28
C GLY A 164 -13.80 -8.60 -0.25
N THR A 165 -14.49 -7.73 -0.97
CA THR A 165 -14.54 -7.75 -2.43
C THR A 165 -13.46 -6.91 -3.10
N LYS A 166 -12.72 -6.09 -2.34
CA LYS A 166 -11.75 -5.14 -2.87
C LYS A 166 -10.33 -5.60 -2.61
N ARG A 167 -9.45 -5.26 -3.54
CA ARG A 167 -8.00 -5.38 -3.35
C ARG A 167 -7.47 -4.02 -2.94
N LEU A 168 -6.79 -3.99 -1.80
CA LEU A 168 -6.27 -2.80 -1.16
C LEU A 168 -4.76 -2.94 -1.02
N ILE A 169 -4.08 -1.81 -0.96
CA ILE A 169 -2.62 -1.73 -1.04
C ILE A 169 -2.15 -0.98 0.19
N PRO A 170 -1.36 -1.61 1.08
CA PRO A 170 -0.86 -0.95 2.27
C PRO A 170 -0.15 0.36 1.92
N ARG A 171 -0.37 1.43 2.69
CA ARG A 171 0.26 2.73 2.42
C ARG A 171 1.78 2.64 2.41
N ASP A 172 2.35 1.93 3.37
CA ASP A 172 3.80 1.68 3.44
C ASP A 172 4.35 1.06 2.15
N ALA A 173 3.57 0.20 1.49
CA ALA A 173 3.98 -0.39 0.22
C ALA A 173 4.02 0.64 -0.91
N VAL A 174 3.04 1.56 -0.95
CA VAL A 174 3.00 2.66 -1.93
C VAL A 174 4.14 3.66 -1.68
N ASP A 175 4.39 4.00 -0.42
CA ASP A 175 5.46 4.92 -0.02
C ASP A 175 6.83 4.33 -0.36
N ALA A 176 7.05 3.05 -0.07
CA ALA A 176 8.28 2.37 -0.46
C ALA A 176 8.44 2.29 -1.98
N LEU A 177 7.38 1.98 -2.73
CA LEU A 177 7.44 1.94 -4.20
C LEU A 177 7.72 3.31 -4.81
N THR A 178 7.14 4.38 -4.25
CA THR A 178 7.39 5.75 -4.72
C THR A 178 8.80 6.20 -4.36
N HIS A 179 9.31 5.86 -3.19
CA HIS A 179 10.71 6.08 -2.81
C HIS A 179 11.67 5.35 -3.74
N VAL A 180 11.44 4.06 -4.00
CA VAL A 180 12.24 3.26 -4.94
C VAL A 180 12.22 3.88 -6.34
N ALA A 181 11.08 4.38 -6.79
CA ALA A 181 10.98 5.03 -8.10
C ALA A 181 11.76 6.35 -8.21
N LYS A 182 12.03 7.05 -7.09
CA LYS A 182 12.85 8.27 -7.05
C LYS A 182 14.34 7.97 -6.89
N SER A 183 14.66 7.05 -6.00
CA SER A 183 15.99 6.89 -5.43
C SER A 183 16.79 5.73 -6.03
N TYR A 184 16.16 4.93 -6.91
CA TYR A 184 16.79 3.76 -7.51
C TYR A 184 16.58 3.69 -9.02
N TYR A 185 17.59 3.12 -9.68
CA TYR A 185 17.52 2.69 -11.06
C TYR A 185 17.16 1.21 -11.17
N THR A 186 16.26 0.89 -12.10
CA THR A 186 16.17 -0.49 -12.62
C THR A 186 17.43 -0.83 -13.42
N VAL A 187 17.74 -2.13 -13.56
CA VAL A 187 18.87 -2.61 -14.38
C VAL A 187 18.88 -1.99 -15.79
N SER A 188 17.72 -1.92 -16.44
CA SER A 188 17.61 -1.32 -17.77
C SER A 188 17.97 0.18 -17.75
N GLN A 189 17.47 0.93 -16.77
CA GLN A 189 17.78 2.36 -16.66
C GLN A 189 19.26 2.59 -16.29
N ALA A 190 19.82 1.77 -15.41
CA ALA A 190 21.23 1.86 -15.03
C ALA A 190 22.17 1.64 -16.23
N ILE A 191 21.85 0.66 -17.10
CA ILE A 191 22.60 0.44 -18.35
C ILE A 191 22.47 1.64 -19.28
N SER A 192 21.26 2.19 -19.46
CA SER A 192 21.07 3.39 -20.27
C SER A 192 21.85 4.59 -19.73
N GLN A 193 21.94 4.74 -18.40
CA GLN A 193 22.72 5.80 -17.77
C GLN A 193 24.22 5.60 -18.00
N LEU A 194 24.75 4.39 -17.83
CA LEU A 194 26.15 4.07 -18.16
C LEU A 194 26.48 4.39 -19.63
N HIS A 195 25.58 4.04 -20.56
CA HIS A 195 25.76 4.33 -21.98
C HIS A 195 25.77 5.83 -22.26
N LYS A 196 24.90 6.62 -21.60
CA LYS A 196 24.92 8.08 -21.69
C LYS A 196 26.22 8.69 -21.19
N SER A 197 26.81 8.11 -20.14
CA SER A 197 28.14 8.49 -19.63
C SER A 197 29.29 7.93 -20.47
N GLY A 198 29.02 7.37 -21.66
CA GLY A 198 30.03 6.85 -22.57
C GLY A 198 30.61 5.46 -22.21
N ILE A 199 30.02 4.76 -21.23
CA ILE A 199 30.46 3.45 -20.75
C ILE A 199 29.64 2.35 -21.44
N GLY A 200 30.20 1.74 -22.48
CA GLY A 200 29.55 0.65 -23.21
C GLY A 200 29.61 -0.68 -22.45
N ILE A 201 28.50 -1.10 -21.84
CA ILE A 201 28.38 -2.41 -21.18
C ILE A 201 27.17 -3.20 -21.71
N LYS A 202 27.38 -4.50 -21.97
CA LYS A 202 26.29 -5.44 -22.31
C LYS A 202 25.49 -5.79 -21.06
N ARG A 203 24.17 -5.96 -21.19
CA ARG A 203 23.27 -6.33 -20.09
C ARG A 203 23.76 -7.54 -19.28
N ASN A 204 24.08 -8.64 -19.95
CA ASN A 204 24.55 -9.86 -19.29
C ASN A 204 25.86 -9.65 -18.51
N ALA A 205 26.73 -8.75 -18.99
CA ALA A 205 27.96 -8.41 -18.28
C ALA A 205 27.68 -7.58 -17.03
N PHE A 206 26.72 -6.66 -17.09
CA PHE A 206 26.27 -5.87 -15.94
C PHE A 206 25.58 -6.75 -14.89
N GLU A 207 24.67 -7.62 -15.31
CA GLU A 207 23.96 -8.55 -14.41
C GLU A 207 24.94 -9.51 -13.70
N ARG A 208 25.97 -10.01 -14.39
CA ARG A 208 27.05 -10.79 -13.73
C ARG A 208 27.82 -10.03 -12.66
N ARG A 209 27.92 -8.70 -12.75
CA ARG A 209 28.55 -7.88 -11.69
C ARG A 209 27.63 -7.79 -10.47
N LEU A 210 26.32 -7.69 -10.68
CA LEU A 210 25.32 -7.79 -9.61
C LEU A 210 25.34 -9.18 -8.95
N ASP A 211 25.35 -10.25 -9.75
CA ASP A 211 25.39 -11.64 -9.24
C ASP A 211 26.63 -11.92 -8.38
N ARG A 212 27.75 -11.27 -8.72
CA ARG A 212 29.02 -11.39 -8.01
C ARG A 212 29.15 -10.37 -6.87
N ASN A 213 28.07 -9.69 -6.50
CA ASN A 213 28.02 -8.67 -5.45
C ASN A 213 29.09 -7.57 -5.60
N ARG A 214 29.48 -7.23 -6.83
CA ARG A 214 30.43 -6.14 -7.09
C ARG A 214 29.76 -4.77 -7.11
N ILE A 215 28.46 -4.77 -7.38
CA ILE A 215 27.60 -3.58 -7.37
C ILE A 215 26.49 -3.89 -6.36
N PRO A 216 26.43 -3.14 -5.24
CA PRO A 216 25.33 -3.23 -4.29
C PRO A 216 23.99 -3.01 -4.99
N HIS A 217 23.00 -3.84 -4.68
CA HIS A 217 21.66 -3.72 -5.22
C HIS A 217 20.64 -4.35 -4.27
N VAL A 218 19.38 -3.98 -4.44
CA VAL A 218 18.26 -4.58 -3.70
C VAL A 218 17.33 -5.32 -4.66
N LYS A 219 16.80 -6.46 -4.20
CA LYS A 219 15.80 -7.23 -4.93
C LYS A 219 14.42 -6.97 -4.33
N ILE A 220 13.51 -6.41 -5.13
CA ILE A 220 12.13 -6.11 -4.75
C ILE A 220 11.22 -6.76 -5.78
N ALA A 221 10.28 -7.61 -5.33
CA ALA A 221 9.33 -8.31 -6.18
C ALA A 221 9.96 -9.02 -7.40
N GLY A 222 11.12 -9.67 -7.18
CA GLY A 222 11.84 -10.38 -8.24
C GLY A 222 12.73 -9.51 -9.13
N ARG A 223 12.67 -8.18 -9.02
CA ARG A 223 13.46 -7.23 -9.82
C ARG A 223 14.61 -6.63 -9.01
N ARG A 224 15.71 -6.32 -9.70
CA ARG A 224 16.89 -5.68 -9.09
C ARG A 224 16.86 -4.17 -9.30
N PHE A 225 17.12 -3.45 -8.23
CA PHE A 225 17.19 -2.01 -8.15
C PHE A 225 18.56 -1.60 -7.62
N ILE A 226 19.21 -0.64 -8.27
CA ILE A 226 20.50 -0.09 -7.89
C ILE A 226 20.25 1.32 -7.36
N PRO A 227 20.68 1.66 -6.12
CA PRO A 227 20.61 3.02 -5.61
C PRO A 227 21.28 4.02 -6.56
N ASN A 228 20.75 5.24 -6.65
CA ASN A 228 21.29 6.27 -7.54
C ASN A 228 22.76 6.57 -7.22
N ASP A 229 23.08 6.74 -5.94
CA ASP A 229 24.42 7.04 -5.44
C ASP A 229 25.44 5.91 -5.74
N VAL A 230 25.01 4.65 -5.66
CA VAL A 230 25.82 3.49 -6.06
C VAL A 230 26.09 3.50 -7.56
N LEU A 231 25.11 3.90 -8.38
CA LEU A 231 25.31 3.99 -9.82
C LEU A 231 26.25 5.15 -10.19
N ASP A 232 26.13 6.29 -9.53
CA ASP A 232 27.00 7.44 -9.75
C ASP A 232 28.45 7.10 -9.40
N GLU A 233 28.69 6.44 -8.27
CA GLU A 233 30.04 5.95 -7.92
C GLU A 233 30.58 4.92 -8.94
N LEU A 234 29.70 4.07 -9.49
CA LEU A 234 30.08 3.14 -10.56
C LEU A 234 30.55 3.88 -11.81
N VAL A 235 29.81 4.91 -12.21
CA VAL A 235 30.13 5.75 -13.38
C VAL A 235 31.49 6.41 -13.18
N ASP A 236 31.71 7.06 -12.04
CA ASP A 236 32.96 7.76 -11.73
C ASP A 236 34.17 6.81 -11.77
N LYS A 237 34.04 5.62 -11.17
CA LYS A 237 35.11 4.60 -11.18
C LYS A 237 35.40 4.06 -12.58
N GLU A 238 34.38 3.91 -13.43
CA GLU A 238 34.55 3.45 -14.81
C GLU A 238 35.20 4.52 -15.69
N ILE A 239 34.82 5.80 -15.54
CA ILE A 239 35.44 6.92 -16.25
C ILE A 239 36.92 7.04 -15.87
N ALA A 240 37.24 7.07 -14.57
CA ALA A 240 38.61 7.17 -14.08
C ALA A 240 39.50 5.98 -14.51
N LEU A 241 38.92 4.80 -14.70
CA LEU A 241 39.65 3.63 -15.20
C LEU A 241 39.95 3.73 -16.70
N ARG A 242 39.09 4.42 -17.46
CA ARG A 242 39.30 4.69 -18.87
C ARG A 242 40.36 5.76 -19.12
N GLU A 243 40.41 6.80 -18.29
CA GLU A 243 41.44 7.84 -18.38
C GLU A 243 42.85 7.34 -18.02
N LYS A 244 42.94 6.26 -17.23
CA LYS A 244 44.21 5.62 -16.87
C LYS A 244 44.72 4.61 -17.91
N LYS A 245 43.98 4.38 -19.00
CA LYS A 245 44.35 3.50 -20.10
C LYS A 245 44.77 4.30 -21.31
#